data_AF-A0A3L9MIE9-F1
#
_entry.id   AF-A0A3L9MIE9-F1
#
_cell.length_a   1.000
_cell.length_b   1.000
_cell.length_c   1.000
_cell.angle_alpha   90.00
_cell.angle_beta   90.00
_cell.angle_gamma   90.00
#
_symmetry.space_group_name_H-M   'P 1'
#
loop_
_entity.id
_entity.type
_entity.pdbx_description
1 polymer ?
#
loop_
_entity_poly.entity_id
_entity_poly.type
_entity_poly.pdbx_seq_one_letter_code
_entity_poly.pdbx_strand_id
1 'polypeptide(L)' 'METILRTRQPTPNIKLVREKTGVTQAEFAARLFISLKTLEKWEKGKCQLNGPTTMLLHILNAKPELIFIN' A
#
# COMPACT_ATOMS: atom_id res chain seq x y z
N MET A 1 -8.31 32.29 -2.58
CA MET A 1 -8.28 31.08 -1.74
C MET A 1 -8.23 29.89 -2.67
N GLU A 2 -7.03 29.33 -2.90
CA GLU A 2 -6.92 28.11 -3.69
C GLU A 2 -7.48 26.95 -2.89
N THR A 3 -8.66 26.47 -3.28
CA THR A 3 -9.15 25.17 -2.86
C THR A 3 -8.12 24.15 -3.33
N ILE A 4 -7.35 23.56 -2.42
CA ILE A 4 -6.46 22.44 -2.73
C ILE A 4 -7.37 21.36 -3.33
N LEU A 5 -7.39 21.27 -4.66
CA LEU A 5 -7.98 20.17 -5.38
C LEU A 5 -7.18 18.95 -4.93
N ARG A 6 -7.73 18.18 -3.97
CA ARG A 6 -7.20 16.87 -3.62
C ARG A 6 -7.30 16.03 -4.89
N THR A 7 -6.26 16.04 -5.72
CA THR A 7 -6.15 15.11 -6.83
C THR A 7 -6.10 13.72 -6.20
N ARG A 8 -7.23 13.01 -6.26
CA ARG A 8 -7.31 11.63 -5.80
C ARG A 8 -6.41 10.81 -6.72
N GLN A 9 -5.17 10.59 -6.29
CA GLN A 9 -4.26 9.73 -7.01
C GLN A 9 -4.82 8.31 -7.00
N PRO A 10 -4.78 7.60 -8.15
CA PRO A 10 -5.24 6.23 -8.21
C PRO A 10 -4.34 5.36 -7.33
N THR A 11 -4.95 4.53 -6.48
CA THR A 11 -4.20 3.58 -5.66
C THR A 11 -3.41 2.63 -6.57
N PRO A 12 -2.10 2.44 -6.34
CA PRO A 12 -1.30 1.48 -7.11
C PRO A 12 -1.82 0.05 -6.87
N ASN A 13 -1.52 -0.86 -7.79
CA ASN A 13 -1.84 -2.27 -7.61
C ASN A 13 -1.04 -2.84 -6.43
N ILE A 14 -1.74 -3.14 -5.34
CA ILE A 14 -1.15 -3.51 -4.04
C ILE A 14 -0.35 -4.81 -4.15
N LYS A 15 -0.83 -5.77 -4.94
CA LYS A 15 -0.13 -7.03 -5.19
C LYS A 15 1.20 -6.78 -5.89
N LEU A 16 1.23 -5.93 -6.92
CA LEU A 16 2.46 -5.55 -7.61
C LEU A 16 3.42 -4.78 -6.70
N VAL A 17 2.91 -3.90 -5.82
CA VAL A 17 3.74 -3.20 -4.83
C VAL A 17 4.41 -4.20 -3.89
N ARG A 18 3.67 -5.18 -3.36
CA ARG A 18 4.25 -6.23 -2.53
C ARG A 18 5.27 -7.05 -3.31
N GLU A 19 4.95 -7.49 -4.53
CA GLU A 19 5.86 -8.30 -5.33
C GLU A 19 7.21 -7.61 -5.58
N LYS A 20 7.22 -6.27 -5.74
CA LYS A 20 8.46 -5.48 -5.82
C LYS A 20 9.34 -5.54 -4.56
N THR A 21 8.76 -5.82 -3.39
CA THR A 21 9.52 -5.95 -2.14
C THR A 21 10.17 -7.33 -1.98
N GLY A 22 9.76 -8.33 -2.78
CA GLY A 22 10.25 -9.70 -2.68
C GLY A 22 9.69 -10.51 -1.49
N VAL A 23 8.80 -9.94 -0.67
CA VAL A 23 8.24 -10.65 0.49
C VAL A 23 6.90 -11.33 0.20
N THR A 24 6.59 -12.35 1.00
CA THR A 24 5.31 -13.05 0.98
C THR A 24 4.17 -12.15 1.44
N GLN A 25 2.92 -12.57 1.19
CA GLN A 25 1.74 -11.85 1.65
C GLN A 25 1.71 -11.73 3.19
N ALA A 26 2.07 -12.80 3.91
CA ALA A 26 2.12 -12.78 5.38
C ALA A 26 3.17 -11.79 5.91
N GLU A 27 4.37 -11.77 5.33
CA GLU A 27 5.43 -10.86 5.73
C GLU A 27 5.09 -9.39 5.43
N PHE A 28 4.49 -9.11 4.27
CA PHE A 28 4.07 -7.76 3.92
C PHE A 28 2.98 -7.25 4.87
N ALA A 29 2.00 -8.10 5.21
CA ALA A 29 0.96 -7.77 6.18
C ALA A 29 1.55 -7.48 7.56
N ALA A 30 2.50 -8.31 8.02
CA ALA A 30 3.19 -8.12 9.29
C ALA A 30 3.97 -6.80 9.33
N ARG A 31 4.71 -6.47 8.25
CA ARG A 31 5.49 -5.22 8.13
C ARG A 31 4.62 -3.97 8.06
N LEU A 32 3.40 -4.08 7.56
CA LEU A 32 2.41 -3.00 7.56
C LEU A 32 1.53 -2.97 8.80
N PHE A 33 1.76 -3.87 9.77
CA PHE A 33 0.96 -4.00 10.99
C PHE A 33 -0.54 -4.21 10.72
N ILE A 34 -0.87 -5.03 9.71
CA ILE A 34 -2.24 -5.41 9.36
C ILE A 34 -2.39 -6.93 9.35
N SER A 35 -3.64 -7.42 9.44
CA SER A 35 -3.89 -8.86 9.32
C SER A 35 -3.65 -9.35 7.88
N LEU A 36 -3.23 -10.61 7.71
CA LEU A 36 -3.15 -11.27 6.41
C LEU A 36 -4.48 -11.15 5.64
N LYS A 37 -5.61 -11.37 6.32
CA LYS A 37 -6.96 -11.23 5.77
C LYS A 37 -7.26 -9.81 5.25
N THR A 38 -6.70 -8.78 5.89
CA THR A 38 -6.80 -7.39 5.43
C THR A 38 -6.06 -7.23 4.11
N LEU A 39 -4.82 -7.72 4.03
CA LEU A 39 -4.02 -7.65 2.82
C LEU A 39 -4.61 -8.46 1.66
N GLU A 40 -5.14 -9.65 1.92
CA GLU A 40 -5.86 -10.45 0.91
C GLU A 40 -7.03 -9.68 0.29
N LYS A 41 -7.82 -8.98 1.12
CA LYS A 41 -8.93 -8.14 0.63
C LYS A 41 -8.42 -6.99 -0.23
N TRP A 42 -7.30 -6.39 0.16
CA TRP A 42 -6.65 -5.31 -0.58
C TRP A 42 -6.17 -5.79 -1.95
N GLU A 43 -5.50 -6.94 -2.03
CA GLU A 43 -4.99 -7.48 -3.29
C GLU A 43 -6.09 -8.02 -4.21
N LYS A 44 -7.23 -8.44 -3.67
CA LYS A 44 -8.38 -8.95 -4.45
C LYS A 44 -9.20 -7.85 -5.16
N GLY A 45 -9.04 -6.56 -4.85
CA GLY A 45 -9.74 -5.49 -5.59
C GLY A 45 -10.14 -4.29 -4.76
N LYS A 46 -11.25 -3.61 -5.15
CA LYS A 46 -11.73 -2.26 -4.76
C LYS A 46 -11.91 -2.02 -3.24
N CYS A 47 -10.86 -2.20 -2.46
CA CYS A 47 -10.82 -1.79 -1.08
C CYS A 47 -10.64 -0.27 -1.06
N GLN A 48 -11.56 0.44 -0.42
CA GLN A 48 -11.43 1.87 -0.26
C GLN A 48 -10.38 2.12 0.82
N LEU A 49 -9.17 2.48 0.41
CA LEU A 49 -8.10 2.85 1.32
C LEU A 49 -8.24 4.32 1.71
N ASN A 50 -7.90 4.64 2.95
CA ASN A 50 -7.80 6.03 3.37
C ASN A 50 -6.58 6.70 2.71
N GLY A 51 -6.51 8.04 2.80
CA GLY A 51 -5.43 8.83 2.22
C GLY A 51 -4.03 8.39 2.68
N PRO A 52 -3.77 8.25 4.00
CA PRO A 52 -2.49 7.78 4.51
C PRO A 52 -2.04 6.43 3.97
N THR A 53 -2.91 5.42 3.95
CA THR A 53 -2.57 4.09 3.42
C THR A 53 -2.30 4.16 1.91
N THR A 54 -3.06 4.96 1.17
CA THR A 54 -2.81 5.19 -0.26
C THR A 54 -1.43 5.82 -0.48
N MET A 55 -1.08 6.83 0.32
CA MET A 55 0.24 7.46 0.27
C MET A 55 1.37 6.46 0.59
N LEU A 56 1.20 5.65 1.64
CA LEU A 56 2.19 4.63 2.00
C LEU A 56 2.44 3.65 0.85
N LEU A 57 1.38 3.22 0.16
CA LEU A 57 1.50 2.33 -1.00
C LEU A 57 2.21 3.02 -2.18
N HIS A 58 2.01 4.32 -2.41
CA HIS A 58 2.79 5.06 -3.40
C HIS A 58 4.28 5.12 -3.03
N ILE A 59 4.59 5.36 -1.75
CA ILE A 59 5.97 5.36 -1.25
C ILE A 59 6.61 3.99 -1.49
N LEU A 60 5.96 2.91 -1.07
CA LEU A 60 6.47 1.55 -1.26
C LEU A 60 6.55 1.13 -2.73
N ASN A 61 5.66 1.65 -3.58
CA ASN A 61 5.73 1.41 -5.03
C ASN A 61 6.98 2.03 -5.67
N ALA A 62 7.42 3.19 -5.14
CA ALA A 62 8.59 3.93 -5.59
C ALA A 62 9.88 3.46 -4.90
N LYS A 63 9.78 3.03 -3.64
CA LYS A 63 10.89 2.62 -2.76
C LYS A 63 10.51 1.34 -1.99
N PRO A 64 10.53 0.18 -2.66
CA PRO A 64 10.10 -1.10 -2.06
C PRO A 64 10.93 -1.50 -0.82
N GLU A 65 12.20 -1.08 -0.77
CA GLU A 65 13.13 -1.34 0.32
C GLU A 65 12.69 -0.76 1.66
N LEU A 66 11.83 0.28 1.66
CA LEU A 66 11.31 0.89 2.88
C LEU A 66 10.35 -0.01 3.66
N ILE A 67 9.99 -1.18 3.14
CA ILE A 67 9.26 -2.20 3.91
C ILE A 67 10.14 -2.79 5.04
N PHE A 68 11.46 -2.66 4.95
CA PHE A 68 12.44 -3.08 5.93
C PHE A 68 12.82 -1.90 6.84
N ILE A 69 11.89 -1.46 7.68
CA ILE A 69 12.21 -0.50 8.74
C ILE A 69 12.97 -1.25 9.83
N ASN A 70 14.15 -0.74 10.19
CA ASN A 70 15.06 -1.29 11.19
C ASN A 70 14.83 -0.64 12.56
#